data_AF-A0A4S4EYN0-F1
#
_entry.id   AF-A0A4S4EYN0-F1
#
_cell.length_a   1.000
_cell.length_b   1.000
_cell.length_c   1.000
_cell.angle_alpha   90.00
_cell.angle_beta   90.00
_cell.angle_gamma   90.00
#
_symmetry.space_group_name_H-M   'P 1'
#
loop_
_entity.id
_entity.type
_entity.pdbx_description
1 polymer ?
#
loop_
_entity_poly.entity_id
_entity_poly.type
_entity_poly.pdbx_seq_one_letter_code
_entity_poly.pdbx_strand_id
1 'polypeptide(L)'
;MDVRKIVVVVEDVEAARTALQWALHNLIRHDDVITLLHVFPTTRSRNRNKLRLHRLKGFQLALSFKDICNNFPNAKIEIVVREGDLEGGTIATVVREIGASTLVVGLHDQSFLYKLAMAHNNIASKFNCKVLAIKHPTTPLTTRDANIRVPEDSSTNMDFSQVEIAAELSIPDVPPQKIPYQICPNPSAIIWRSRKTRRKRNH
;
A
#
# COMPACT_ATOMS: atom_id res chain seq x y z
N MET A 1 -5.27 -9.78 26.99
CA MET A 1 -4.80 -9.58 25.61
C MET A 1 -5.33 -8.23 25.17
N ASP A 2 -4.50 -7.37 24.59
CA ASP A 2 -4.94 -6.03 24.21
C ASP A 2 -5.88 -6.10 22.99
N VAL A 3 -7.02 -5.42 23.09
CA VAL A 3 -8.03 -5.33 22.02
C VAL A 3 -7.39 -4.65 20.81
N ARG A 4 -7.27 -5.36 19.68
CA ARG A 4 -6.69 -4.79 18.46
C ARG A 4 -7.73 -4.00 17.70
N LYS A 5 -7.36 -2.79 17.31
CA LYS A 5 -8.15 -1.95 16.41
C LYS A 5 -7.65 -2.15 15.00
N ILE A 6 -8.54 -2.56 14.12
CA ILE A 6 -8.29 -2.80 12.70
C ILE A 6 -9.12 -1.79 11.92
N VAL A 7 -8.49 -0.95 11.10
CA VAL A 7 -9.21 -0.02 10.23
C VAL A 7 -9.25 -0.58 8.83
N VAL A 8 -10.42 -0.60 8.20
CA VAL A 8 -10.60 -0.99 6.80
C VAL A 8 -11.11 0.21 6.03
N VAL A 9 -10.41 0.59 4.96
CA VAL A 9 -10.84 1.70 4.10
C VAL A 9 -11.94 1.23 3.15
N VAL A 10 -13.04 1.98 3.15
CA VAL A 10 -14.25 1.66 2.39
C VAL A 10 -14.34 2.58 1.18
N GLU A 11 -14.22 1.98 0.00
CA GLU A 11 -14.38 2.63 -1.30
C GLU A 11 -15.46 1.89 -2.12
N ASP A 12 -16.06 2.58 -3.10
CA ASP A 12 -17.06 1.98 -4.00
C ASP A 12 -16.40 1.19 -5.14
N VAL A 13 -15.55 0.23 -4.76
CA VAL A 13 -14.75 -0.59 -5.67
C VAL A 13 -14.70 -2.02 -5.13
N GLU A 14 -14.73 -3.00 -6.03
CA GLU A 14 -14.74 -4.42 -5.64
C GLU A 14 -13.46 -4.85 -4.89
N ALA A 15 -12.34 -4.18 -5.17
CA ALA A 15 -11.10 -4.36 -4.43
C ALA A 15 -11.25 -4.06 -2.92
N ALA A 16 -12.05 -3.07 -2.54
CA ALA A 16 -12.27 -2.75 -1.14
C ALA A 16 -13.14 -3.82 -0.45
N ARG A 17 -14.15 -4.36 -1.14
CA ARG A 17 -14.98 -5.48 -0.61
C ARG A 17 -14.15 -6.73 -0.40
N THR A 18 -13.30 -7.03 -1.38
CA THR A 18 -12.36 -8.14 -1.33
C THR A 18 -11.38 -7.99 -0.17
N ALA A 19 -10.87 -6.78 0.04
CA ALA A 19 -9.98 -6.47 1.14
C ALA A 19 -10.65 -6.71 2.51
N LEU A 20 -11.92 -6.32 2.65
CA LEU A 20 -12.70 -6.60 3.86
C LEU A 20 -12.93 -8.10 4.07
N GLN A 21 -13.35 -8.83 3.03
CA GLN A 21 -13.55 -10.28 3.11
C GLN A 21 -12.27 -11.01 3.53
N TRP A 22 -11.16 -10.68 2.89
CA TRP A 22 -9.86 -11.22 3.25
C TRP A 22 -9.49 -10.91 4.71
N ALA A 23 -9.75 -9.68 5.19
CA ALA A 23 -9.46 -9.31 6.57
C ALA A 23 -10.28 -10.14 7.56
N LEU A 24 -11.56 -10.35 7.25
CA LEU A 24 -12.48 -11.16 8.06
C LEU A 24 -12.01 -12.62 8.18
N HIS A 25 -11.47 -13.18 7.09
CA HIS A 25 -10.97 -14.55 7.08
C HIS A 25 -9.59 -14.73 7.73
N ASN A 26 -8.69 -13.76 7.60
CA ASN A 26 -7.27 -13.96 7.94
C ASN A 26 -6.79 -13.21 9.19
N LEU A 27 -7.35 -12.03 9.48
CA LEU A 27 -6.80 -11.12 10.49
C LEU A 27 -7.59 -11.15 11.80
N ILE A 28 -8.90 -11.29 11.68
CA ILE A 28 -9.87 -11.01 12.73
C ILE A 28 -10.00 -12.18 13.70
N ARG A 29 -9.86 -11.87 14.99
CA ARG A 29 -10.02 -12.77 16.12
C ARG A 29 -11.19 -12.31 16.99
N HIS A 30 -11.57 -13.16 17.94
CA HIS A 30 -12.51 -12.78 19.00
C HIS A 30 -11.94 -11.57 19.76
N ASP A 31 -12.81 -10.59 20.05
CA ASP A 31 -12.52 -9.29 20.67
C ASP A 31 -11.82 -8.22 19.81
N ASP A 32 -11.53 -8.47 18.53
CA ASP A 32 -11.01 -7.41 17.65
C ASP A 32 -12.12 -6.39 17.30
N VAL A 33 -11.73 -5.12 17.18
CA VAL A 33 -12.61 -4.02 16.74
C VAL A 33 -12.26 -3.62 15.32
N ILE A 34 -13.23 -3.74 14.42
CA ILE A 34 -13.12 -3.38 13.01
C ILE A 34 -13.78 -2.02 12.82
N THR A 35 -13.03 -1.04 12.37
CA THR A 35 -13.56 0.27 11.99
C THR A 35 -13.61 0.40 10.48
N LEU A 36 -14.82 0.46 9.93
CA LEU A 36 -15.09 0.75 8.52
C LEU A 36 -14.98 2.26 8.30
N LEU A 37 -13.90 2.69 7.65
CA LEU A 37 -13.58 4.10 7.41
C LEU A 37 -13.89 4.50 5.97
N HIS A 38 -14.83 5.43 5.79
CA HIS A 38 -15.06 6.09 4.51
C HIS A 38 -14.66 7.57 4.58
N VAL A 39 -13.84 8.01 3.63
CA VAL A 39 -13.47 9.42 3.47
C VAL A 39 -14.07 9.95 2.18
N PHE A 40 -14.86 11.02 2.29
CA PHE A 40 -15.46 11.69 1.14
C PHE A 40 -14.76 13.04 0.90
N PRO A 41 -14.68 13.51 -0.36
CA PRO A 41 -13.88 14.68 -0.71
C PRO A 41 -14.39 15.96 -0.07
N THR A 42 -13.46 16.80 0.39
CA THR A 42 -13.78 18.17 0.83
C THR A 42 -14.24 19.00 -0.36
N THR A 43 -15.38 19.68 -0.23
CA THR A 43 -15.89 20.53 -1.31
C THR A 43 -15.48 21.98 -1.09
N ARG A 44 -14.80 22.61 -2.05
CA ARG A 44 -14.42 24.05 -1.98
C ARG A 44 -15.62 24.98 -1.76
N SER A 45 -16.80 24.56 -2.23
CA SER A 45 -18.07 25.25 -1.97
C SER A 45 -18.64 24.77 -0.64
N ARG A 46 -18.91 25.69 0.31
CA ARG A 46 -19.59 25.42 1.60
C ARG A 46 -21.09 25.12 1.44
N ASN A 47 -21.50 24.43 0.37
CA ASN A 47 -22.88 24.01 0.23
C ASN A 47 -23.19 22.89 1.23
N ARG A 48 -23.86 23.24 2.34
CA ARG A 48 -24.22 22.32 3.42
C ARG A 48 -25.06 21.14 2.93
N ASN A 49 -25.91 21.34 1.93
CA ASN A 49 -26.75 20.26 1.38
C ASN A 49 -25.90 19.22 0.65
N LYS A 50 -24.93 19.67 -0.15
CA LYS A 50 -23.99 18.79 -0.84
C LYS A 50 -23.14 18.00 0.16
N LEU A 51 -22.67 18.65 1.23
CA LEU A 51 -21.90 18.00 2.29
C LEU A 51 -22.71 16.91 3.00
N ARG A 52 -23.96 17.21 3.38
CA ARG A 52 -24.87 16.23 4.00
C ARG A 52 -25.12 15.04 3.07
N LEU A 53 -25.31 15.30 1.78
CA LEU A 53 -25.50 14.24 0.79
C LEU A 53 -24.28 13.32 0.69
N HIS A 54 -23.05 13.86 0.62
CA HIS A 54 -21.84 13.03 0.59
C HIS A 54 -21.67 12.20 1.86
N ARG A 55 -21.93 12.78 3.04
CA ARG A 55 -21.90 12.05 4.31
C ARG A 55 -22.93 10.91 4.35
N LEU A 56 -24.14 11.15 3.87
CA LEU A 56 -25.20 10.12 3.78
C LEU A 56 -24.80 8.99 2.82
N LYS A 57 -24.29 9.33 1.63
CA LYS A 57 -23.80 8.35 0.65
C LYS A 57 -22.66 7.50 1.22
N GLY A 58 -21.69 8.14 1.87
CA GLY A 58 -20.57 7.47 2.52
C GLY A 58 -21.01 6.54 3.65
N PHE A 59 -22.01 6.95 4.43
CA PHE A 59 -22.58 6.10 5.48
C PHE A 59 -23.34 4.91 4.90
N GLN A 60 -24.13 5.11 3.84
CA GLN A 60 -24.82 4.04 3.13
C GLN A 60 -23.85 3.01 2.53
N LEU A 61 -22.73 3.49 1.98
CA LEU A 61 -21.66 2.63 1.49
C LEU A 61 -20.99 1.84 2.62
N ALA A 62 -20.71 2.46 3.78
CA ALA A 62 -20.17 1.73 4.92
C ALA A 62 -21.17 0.69 5.49
N LEU A 63 -22.48 0.96 5.41
CA LEU A 63 -23.51 -0.01 5.78
C LEU A 63 -23.49 -1.26 4.88
N SER A 64 -23.34 -1.11 3.57
CA SER A 64 -23.26 -2.27 2.67
C SER A 64 -22.03 -3.14 2.96
N PHE A 65 -20.92 -2.54 3.41
CA PHE A 65 -19.75 -3.29 3.89
C PHE A 65 -20.01 -3.97 5.23
N LYS A 66 -20.75 -3.32 6.13
CA LYS A 66 -21.17 -3.93 7.40
C LYS A 66 -22.00 -5.20 7.16
N ASP A 67 -22.83 -5.22 6.11
CA ASP A 67 -23.61 -6.41 5.77
C ASP A 67 -22.74 -7.63 5.43
N ILE A 68 -21.57 -7.41 4.82
CA ILE A 68 -20.58 -8.47 4.56
C ILE A 68 -20.04 -9.05 5.88
N CYS A 69 -19.84 -8.19 6.88
CA CYS A 69 -19.36 -8.61 8.19
C CYS A 69 -20.40 -9.40 9.00
N ASN A 70 -21.71 -9.33 8.67
CA ASN A 70 -22.75 -10.08 9.39
C ASN A 70 -22.53 -11.60 9.30
N ASN A 71 -21.79 -12.08 8.29
CA ASN A 71 -21.39 -13.48 8.16
C ASN A 71 -20.33 -13.91 9.21
N PHE A 72 -19.78 -12.97 9.98
CA PHE A 72 -18.72 -13.17 10.96
C PHE A 72 -19.11 -12.57 12.32
N PRO A 73 -19.87 -13.29 13.16
CA PRO A 73 -20.46 -12.74 14.40
C PRO A 73 -19.44 -12.37 15.49
N ASN A 74 -18.15 -12.68 15.30
CA ASN A 74 -17.14 -12.65 16.36
C ASN A 74 -16.43 -11.30 16.52
N ALA A 75 -16.75 -10.29 15.71
CA ALA A 75 -16.04 -9.02 15.69
C ALA A 75 -16.94 -7.81 15.94
N LYS A 76 -16.44 -6.83 16.69
CA LYS A 76 -17.14 -5.57 16.92
C LYS A 76 -16.92 -4.64 15.74
N ILE A 77 -17.99 -4.21 15.08
CA ILE A 77 -17.92 -3.35 13.88
C ILE A 77 -18.34 -1.92 14.22
N GLU A 78 -17.52 -0.96 13.84
CA GLU A 78 -17.77 0.47 13.97
C GLU A 78 -17.71 1.14 12.59
N ILE A 79 -18.55 2.14 12.35
CA ILE A 79 -18.57 2.90 11.09
C ILE A 79 -18.10 4.32 11.36
N VAL A 80 -17.11 4.78 10.60
CA VAL A 80 -16.59 6.15 10.66
C VAL A 80 -16.63 6.74 9.26
N VAL A 81 -17.36 7.85 9.12
CA VAL A 81 -17.46 8.61 7.88
C VAL A 81 -16.91 10.01 8.12
N ARG A 82 -15.88 10.40 7.37
CA ARG A 82 -15.16 11.66 7.54
C ARG A 82 -15.07 12.44 6.23
N GLU A 83 -15.15 13.75 6.35
CA GLU A 83 -14.78 14.66 5.28
C GLU A 83 -13.25 14.76 5.23
N GLY A 84 -12.65 14.65 4.05
CA GLY A 84 -11.20 14.68 3.93
C GLY A 84 -10.67 14.86 2.51
N ASP A 85 -9.35 15.01 2.44
CA ASP A 85 -8.59 15.00 1.20
C ASP A 85 -8.54 13.58 0.61
N LEU A 86 -8.51 13.50 -0.72
CA LEU A 86 -8.34 12.24 -1.45
C LEU A 86 -6.87 11.80 -1.54
N GLU A 87 -5.94 12.62 -1.03
CA GLU A 87 -4.49 12.37 -1.01
C GLU A 87 -4.07 11.48 0.17
N GLY A 88 -5.02 11.11 1.04
CA GLY A 88 -4.82 10.15 2.13
C GLY A 88 -4.29 10.75 3.43
N GLY A 89 -4.14 12.07 3.52
CA GLY A 89 -3.76 12.77 4.75
C GLY A 89 -4.80 12.59 5.86
N THR A 90 -6.08 12.79 5.54
CA THR A 90 -7.19 12.60 6.49
C THR A 90 -7.27 11.16 6.97
N ILE A 91 -7.03 10.18 6.08
CA ILE A 91 -7.01 8.76 6.46
C ILE A 91 -5.90 8.52 7.47
N ALA A 92 -4.67 9.02 7.23
CA ALA A 92 -3.56 8.89 8.16
C ALA A 92 -3.85 9.51 9.54
N THR A 93 -4.48 10.69 9.57
CA THR A 93 -4.88 11.35 10.82
C THR A 93 -5.91 10.51 11.58
N VAL A 94 -6.97 10.07 10.91
CA VAL A 94 -8.05 9.30 11.55
C VAL A 94 -7.55 7.94 12.05
N VAL A 95 -6.71 7.25 11.27
CA VAL A 95 -6.10 5.95 11.67
C VAL A 95 -5.23 6.13 12.92
N ARG A 96 -4.50 7.24 13.01
CA ARG A 96 -3.69 7.59 14.18
C ARG A 96 -4.54 7.95 15.40
N GLU A 97 -5.61 8.73 15.22
CA GLU A 97 -6.57 9.08 16.28
C GLU A 97 -7.25 7.84 16.86
N ILE A 98 -7.62 6.89 16.00
CA ILE A 98 -8.22 5.61 16.42
C ILE A 98 -7.20 4.79 17.22
N GLY A 99 -5.90 4.93 16.93
CA GLY A 99 -4.84 4.07 17.46
C GLY A 99 -4.91 2.69 16.83
N ALA A 100 -5.11 2.64 15.50
CA ALA A 100 -5.20 1.38 14.78
C ALA A 100 -3.88 0.59 14.88
N SER A 101 -3.99 -0.71 15.05
CA SER A 101 -2.85 -1.65 14.97
C SER A 101 -2.56 -2.07 13.52
N THR A 102 -3.61 -2.14 12.70
CA THR A 102 -3.54 -2.54 11.28
C THR A 102 -4.53 -1.71 10.46
N LEU A 103 -4.08 -1.25 9.29
CA LEU A 103 -4.86 -0.59 8.26
C LEU A 103 -4.97 -1.52 7.05
N VAL A 104 -6.18 -1.81 6.61
CA VAL A 104 -6.46 -2.67 5.46
C VAL A 104 -7.09 -1.84 4.33
N VAL A 105 -6.61 -2.05 3.11
CA VAL A 105 -6.96 -1.25 1.94
C VAL A 105 -7.15 -2.15 0.73
N GLY A 106 -8.17 -1.87 -0.10
CA GLY A 106 -8.28 -2.45 -1.43
C GLY A 106 -7.28 -1.82 -2.39
N LEU A 107 -6.41 -2.62 -3.00
CA LEU A 107 -5.44 -2.16 -3.98
C LEU A 107 -6.09 -2.14 -5.37
N HIS A 108 -6.24 -0.93 -5.93
CA HIS A 108 -6.69 -0.68 -7.29
C HIS A 108 -6.08 0.64 -7.80
N ASP A 109 -6.07 0.88 -9.11
CA ASP A 109 -5.35 1.98 -9.77
C ASP A 109 -5.69 3.38 -9.25
N GLN A 110 -6.91 3.57 -8.72
CA GLN A 110 -7.40 4.84 -8.18
C GLN A 110 -7.46 4.88 -6.64
N SER A 111 -6.90 3.87 -5.97
CA SER A 111 -6.92 3.76 -4.51
C SER A 111 -6.21 4.94 -3.86
N PHE A 112 -6.65 5.29 -2.64
CA PHE A 112 -5.96 6.36 -1.90
C PHE A 112 -4.48 6.02 -1.65
N LEU A 113 -4.12 4.74 -1.57
CA LEU A 113 -2.76 4.29 -1.30
C LEU A 113 -1.80 4.69 -2.43
N TYR A 114 -2.21 4.54 -3.70
CA TYR A 114 -1.43 5.06 -4.83
C TYR A 114 -1.36 6.59 -4.83
N LYS A 115 -2.47 7.28 -4.55
CA LYS A 115 -2.48 8.75 -4.47
C LYS A 115 -1.54 9.27 -3.37
N LEU A 116 -1.55 8.59 -2.22
CA LEU A 116 -0.66 8.88 -1.10
C LEU A 116 0.81 8.62 -1.44
N ALA A 117 1.10 7.54 -2.17
CA ALA A 117 2.44 7.22 -2.67
C ALA A 117 2.99 8.28 -3.63
N MET A 118 2.14 8.79 -4.51
CA MET A 118 2.53 9.79 -5.51
C MET A 118 2.65 11.19 -4.91
N ALA A 119 1.80 11.53 -3.93
CA ALA A 119 1.84 12.83 -3.26
C ALA A 119 3.00 12.94 -2.23
N HIS A 120 3.48 11.81 -1.70
CA HIS A 120 4.45 11.81 -0.60
C HIS A 120 5.48 10.69 -0.71
N ASN A 121 6.75 11.08 -0.58
CA ASN A 121 7.89 10.16 -0.72
C ASN A 121 7.97 9.08 0.38
N ASN A 122 7.27 9.22 1.52
CA ASN A 122 7.31 8.28 2.64
C ASN A 122 5.92 7.98 3.20
N ILE A 123 5.28 6.92 2.70
CA ILE A 123 3.99 6.41 3.20
C ILE A 123 4.14 5.76 4.59
N ALA A 124 5.22 5.00 4.78
CA ALA A 124 5.50 4.26 6.01
C ALA A 124 5.63 5.18 7.23
N SER A 125 6.14 6.41 7.07
CA SER A 125 6.25 7.36 8.18
C SER A 125 4.92 8.01 8.58
N LYS A 126 3.86 7.88 7.78
CA LYS A 126 2.58 8.53 8.07
C LYS A 126 1.68 7.69 8.98
N PHE A 127 1.76 6.38 8.86
CA PHE A 127 0.96 5.44 9.65
C PHE A 127 1.83 4.78 10.72
N ASN A 128 1.39 4.83 11.97
CA ASN A 128 2.07 4.15 13.09
C ASN A 128 1.62 2.67 13.21
N CYS A 129 1.15 2.07 12.12
CA CYS A 129 0.47 0.78 12.12
C CYS A 129 0.84 -0.05 10.89
N LYS A 130 0.61 -1.37 10.93
CA LYS A 130 0.81 -2.24 9.77
C LYS A 130 -0.19 -1.87 8.66
N VAL A 131 0.26 -1.72 7.43
CA VAL A 131 -0.62 -1.43 6.27
C VAL A 131 -0.68 -2.65 5.37
N LEU A 132 -1.88 -3.13 5.08
CA LEU A 132 -2.13 -4.28 4.21
C LEU A 132 -2.93 -3.81 3.00
N ALA A 133 -2.33 -3.92 1.82
CA ALA A 133 -2.97 -3.61 0.54
C ALA A 133 -3.36 -4.91 -0.16
N ILE A 134 -4.64 -5.10 -0.42
CA ILE A 134 -5.18 -6.37 -0.92
C ILE A 134 -5.65 -6.17 -2.35
N LYS A 135 -5.00 -6.88 -3.27
CA LYS A 135 -5.35 -6.85 -4.68
C LYS A 135 -6.57 -7.75 -4.92
N HIS A 136 -7.53 -7.26 -5.68
CA HIS A 136 -8.61 -8.12 -6.17
C HIS A 136 -8.04 -9.09 -7.23
N PRO A 137 -8.33 -10.40 -7.15
CA PRO A 137 -7.94 -11.36 -8.17
C PRO A 137 -8.72 -11.03 -9.45
N THR A 138 -8.09 -10.29 -10.36
CA THR A 138 -8.61 -10.07 -11.69
C THR A 138 -8.42 -11.36 -12.48
N THR A 139 -9.50 -12.04 -12.85
CA THR A 139 -9.41 -13.09 -13.87
C THR A 139 -8.83 -12.46 -15.13
N PRO A 140 -7.77 -13.04 -15.74
CA PRO A 140 -7.13 -12.46 -16.91
C PRO A 140 -8.07 -12.59 -18.12
N LEU A 141 -8.96 -11.62 -18.31
CA LEU A 141 -9.65 -11.42 -19.58
C LEU A 141 -8.69 -10.71 -20.54
N THR A 142 -7.99 -11.56 -21.29
CA THR A 142 -7.46 -11.32 -22.64
C THR A 142 -6.64 -10.04 -22.84
N THR A 143 -5.35 -10.10 -22.47
CA THR A 143 -4.32 -9.64 -23.40
C THR A 143 -3.99 -10.84 -24.29
N ARG A 144 -4.27 -10.72 -25.60
CA ARG A 144 -3.68 -11.62 -26.58
C ARG A 144 -2.16 -11.48 -26.45
N ASP A 145 -1.50 -12.47 -25.86
CA ASP A 145 -0.39 -13.19 -26.49
C ASP A 145 0.20 -14.27 -25.56
N ALA A 146 0.43 -15.43 -26.16
CA ALA A 146 1.26 -16.57 -25.74
C ALA A 146 0.85 -17.45 -24.53
N ASN A 147 0.03 -18.47 -24.83
CA ASN A 147 0.16 -19.88 -24.44
C ASN A 147 0.80 -20.24 -23.08
N ILE A 148 -0.01 -20.37 -22.02
CA ILE A 148 0.08 -21.49 -21.06
C ILE A 148 -1.34 -21.83 -20.57
N ARG A 149 -1.82 -23.06 -20.85
CA ARG A 149 -2.99 -23.64 -20.20
C ARG A 149 -2.55 -24.30 -18.90
N VAL A 150 -3.20 -24.01 -17.78
CA VAL A 150 -3.19 -24.84 -16.57
C VAL A 150 -4.64 -24.94 -16.06
N PRO A 151 -5.09 -26.11 -15.56
CA PRO A 151 -6.49 -26.41 -15.35
C PRO A 151 -7.07 -25.78 -14.09
N GLU A 152 -8.40 -25.68 -14.16
CA GLU A 152 -9.37 -25.35 -13.13
C GLU A 152 -9.23 -26.27 -11.91
N ASP A 153 -8.85 -25.72 -10.76
CA ASP A 153 -9.10 -26.31 -9.45
C ASP A 153 -9.34 -25.22 -8.39
N SER A 154 -10.44 -25.40 -7.68
CA SER A 154 -11.06 -24.52 -6.70
C SER A 154 -10.16 -24.21 -5.50
N SER A 155 -9.33 -23.17 -5.61
CA SER A 155 -8.69 -22.55 -4.45
C SER A 155 -8.80 -21.03 -4.58
N THR A 156 -9.28 -20.39 -3.52
CA THR A 156 -9.30 -18.94 -3.35
C THR A 156 -7.87 -18.43 -3.24
N ASN A 157 -7.14 -18.41 -4.35
CA ASN A 157 -5.84 -17.76 -4.47
C ASN A 157 -6.09 -16.26 -4.51
N MET A 158 -6.23 -15.67 -3.33
CA MET A 158 -6.10 -14.24 -3.15
C MET A 158 -4.61 -13.93 -3.25
N ASP A 159 -4.09 -13.62 -4.43
CA ASP A 159 -2.67 -13.27 -4.58
C ASP A 159 -2.34 -12.04 -3.70
N PHE A 160 -1.57 -12.28 -2.64
CA PHE A 160 -1.18 -11.29 -1.67
C PHE A 160 -0.05 -10.44 -2.25
N SER A 161 -0.27 -9.14 -2.44
CA SER A 161 0.83 -8.18 -2.51
C SER A 161 0.98 -7.57 -1.12
N GLN A 162 1.61 -8.31 -0.21
CA GLN A 162 2.05 -7.69 1.05
C GLN A 162 3.12 -6.66 0.67
N VAL A 163 2.73 -5.38 0.64
CA VAL A 163 3.71 -4.29 0.55
C VAL A 163 4.36 -4.18 1.93
N GLU A 164 5.32 -5.07 2.22
CA GLU A 164 6.32 -4.77 3.22
C GLU A 164 7.14 -3.60 2.68
N ILE A 165 6.81 -2.40 3.12
CA ILE A 165 7.67 -1.24 2.94
C ILE A 165 8.84 -1.46 3.91
N ALA A 166 9.74 -2.37 3.55
CA ALA A 166 11.09 -2.38 4.08
C ALA A 166 11.69 -1.00 3.76
N ALA A 167 12.50 -0.48 4.68
CA ALA A 167 13.09 0.86 4.63
C ALA A 167 14.07 1.10 3.45
N GLU A 168 14.06 0.25 2.42
CA GLU A 168 14.77 0.41 1.17
C GLU A 168 13.85 -0.03 0.03
N LEU A 169 13.21 0.94 -0.62
CA LEU A 169 12.74 0.75 -1.98
C LEU A 169 13.99 0.56 -2.84
N SER A 170 14.40 -0.69 -3.06
CA SER A 170 15.45 -0.99 -4.03
C SER A 170 15.00 -0.50 -5.40
N ILE A 171 15.72 0.50 -5.88
CA ILE A 171 15.72 0.93 -7.28
C ILE A 171 15.92 -0.33 -8.14
N PRO A 172 15.17 -0.55 -9.23
CA PRO A 172 15.44 -1.67 -10.12
C PRO A 172 16.90 -1.64 -10.54
N ASP A 173 17.60 -2.76 -10.40
CA ASP A 173 18.98 -2.92 -10.88
C ASP A 173 18.99 -2.70 -12.39
N VAL A 174 19.25 -1.46 -12.81
CA VAL A 174 19.57 -1.14 -14.18
C VAL A 174 20.97 -1.72 -14.39
N PRO A 175 21.16 -2.74 -15.25
CA PRO A 175 22.49 -3.24 -15.53
C PRO A 175 23.31 -2.05 -16.06
N PRO A 176 24.50 -1.78 -15.52
CA PRO A 176 25.30 -0.65 -15.96
C PRO A 176 25.51 -0.75 -17.46
N GLN A 177 25.19 0.32 -18.20
CA GLN A 177 25.46 0.37 -19.63
C GLN A 177 26.95 0.06 -19.82
N LYS A 178 27.26 -0.97 -20.63
CA LYS A 178 28.63 -1.33 -20.96
C LYS A 178 29.28 -0.15 -21.65
N ILE A 179 30.06 0.63 -20.91
CA ILE A 179 30.98 1.60 -21.50
C ILE A 179 31.97 0.76 -22.32
N PRO A 180 32.04 0.92 -23.65
CA PRO A 180 33.09 0.28 -24.42
C PRO A 180 34.41 0.84 -23.90
N TYR A 181 35.23 -0.02 -23.30
CA TYR A 181 36.59 0.34 -22.96
C TYR A 181 37.28 0.75 -24.27
N GLN A 182 37.66 2.02 -24.37
CA GLN A 182 38.63 2.41 -25.38
C GLN A 182 39.92 1.71 -25.00
N ILE A 183 40.26 0.67 -25.78
CA ILE A 183 41.59 0.08 -25.77
C ILE A 183 42.56 1.24 -25.98
N CYS A 184 43.36 1.56 -24.97
CA CYS A 184 44.28 2.68 -25.03
C CYS A 184 45.20 2.48 -26.24
N PRO A 185 45.19 3.39 -27.23
CA PRO A 185 46.10 3.29 -28.34
C PRO A 185 47.40 3.92 -27.86
N ASN A 186 48.29 3.12 -27.27
CA ASN A 186 49.75 3.30 -27.21
C ASN A 186 50.34 2.67 -25.92
N PRO A 187 51.24 1.67 -26.01
CA PRO A 187 51.89 1.05 -24.86
C PRO A 187 52.84 1.97 -24.05
N SER A 188 53.04 3.23 -24.48
CA SER A 188 53.97 4.18 -23.85
C SER A 188 53.38 5.02 -22.70
N ALA A 189 52.06 4.95 -22.47
CA ALA A 189 51.37 5.85 -21.51
C ALA A 189 51.45 5.40 -20.04
N ILE A 190 51.98 4.20 -19.75
CA ILE A 190 52.12 3.69 -18.39
C ILE A 190 53.43 4.22 -17.80
N ILE A 191 53.40 5.45 -17.28
CA ILE A 191 54.53 6.02 -16.54
C ILE A 191 54.57 5.36 -15.15
N TRP A 192 55.39 4.33 -15.00
CA TRP A 192 55.74 3.74 -13.71
C TRP A 192 56.53 4.77 -12.87
N ARG A 193 55.86 5.44 -11.92
CA ARG A 193 56.57 6.22 -10.90
C ARG A 193 57.17 5.29 -9.85
N SER A 194 58.42 4.86 -10.04
CA SER A 194 59.18 4.21 -8.97
C SER A 194 59.50 5.23 -7.87
N ARG A 195 58.88 5.11 -6.69
CA ARG A 195 59.28 5.88 -5.50
C ARG A 195 60.62 5.35 -4.96
N LYS A 196 61.67 6.19 -4.96
CA LYS A 196 62.93 5.92 -4.27
C LYS A 196 62.71 5.90 -2.76
N THR A 197 63.04 4.80 -2.10
CA THR A 197 63.10 4.63 -0.65
C THR A 197 64.33 5.35 -0.09
N ARG A 198 64.13 6.34 0.79
CA ARG A 198 65.20 7.08 1.46
C ARG A 198 65.64 6.30 2.71
N ARG A 199 66.77 5.59 2.64
CA ARG A 199 67.42 4.94 3.80
C ARG A 199 67.94 6.00 4.78
N LYS A 200 67.54 5.87 6.05
CA LYS A 200 68.18 6.52 7.22
C LYS A 200 69.67 6.13 7.26
N ARG A 201 70.55 7.10 7.44
CA ARG A 201 71.96 6.91 7.80
C ARG A 201 72.13 7.37 9.24
N ASN A 202 72.57 6.47 10.11
CA ASN A 202 73.11 6.79 11.42
C ASN A 202 74.61 7.08 11.23
N HIS A 203 75.08 8.20 11.78
CA HIS A 203 76.27 8.34 12.62
C HIS A 203 76.30 9.77 13.16
#